data_AF-A0A5S9MEW2-F1
#
_entry.id   AF-A0A5S9MEW2-F1
#
_cell.length_a   1.000
_cell.length_b   1.000
_cell.length_c   1.000
_cell.angle_alpha   90.00
_cell.angle_beta   90.00
_cell.angle_gamma   90.00
#
_symmetry.space_group_name_H-M   'P 1'
#
loop_
_entity.id
_entity.type
_entity.pdbx_description
1 polymer ?
#
loop_
_entity_poly.entity_id
_entity_poly.type
_entity_poly.pdbx_seq_one_letter_code
_entity_poly.pdbx_strand_id
1 'polypeptide(L)'
;MVHALKTYVKAGKTLGKDIAILLDTKGPEIRTRTVENGSIELVAGADLIVSMEDIVGNTEKISVTYEDLIHDVEVGSTILLDDGLIGLEVKRN
;
A
#
# COMPACT_ATOMS: atom_id res chain seq x y z
N MET A 1 7.59 -19.26 6.74
CA MET A 1 6.69 -19.31 7.91
C MET A 1 6.81 -20.60 8.72
N VAL A 2 6.36 -21.77 8.20
CA VAL A 2 6.35 -23.05 8.95
C VAL A 2 7.74 -23.46 9.48
N HIS A 3 8.79 -23.19 8.71
CA HIS A 3 10.16 -23.45 9.16
C HIS A 3 10.55 -22.63 10.40
N ALA A 4 10.28 -21.32 10.39
CA ALA A 4 10.57 -20.43 11.52
C ALA A 4 9.82 -20.86 12.79
N LEU A 5 8.52 -21.17 12.67
CA LEU A 5 7.70 -21.70 13.77
C LEU A 5 8.34 -22.93 14.42
N LYS A 6 8.75 -23.92 13.61
CA LYS A 6 9.40 -25.14 14.10
C LYS A 6 10.70 -24.85 14.84
N THR A 7 11.49 -23.90 14.34
CA THR A 7 12.75 -23.48 14.96
C THR A 7 12.51 -22.87 16.34
N TYR A 8 11.59 -21.91 16.45
CA TYR A 8 11.31 -21.26 17.74
C TYR A 8 10.72 -22.24 18.77
N VAL A 9 9.79 -23.10 18.36
CA VAL A 9 9.23 -24.14 19.26
C VAL A 9 10.32 -25.09 19.74
N LYS A 10 11.25 -25.50 18.87
CA LYS A 10 12.37 -26.36 19.25
C LYS A 10 13.29 -25.66 20.26
N ALA A 11 13.63 -24.39 20.03
CA ALA A 11 14.47 -23.61 20.93
C ALA A 11 13.87 -23.46 22.33
N GLY A 12 12.56 -23.18 22.43
CA GLY A 12 11.85 -23.09 23.71
C GLY A 12 11.92 -24.40 24.50
N LYS A 13 11.69 -25.54 23.82
CA LYS A 13 11.82 -26.87 24.44
C LYS A 13 13.23 -27.17 24.92
N THR A 14 14.26 -26.84 24.13
CA THR A 14 15.66 -27.09 24.50
C THR A 14 16.10 -26.23 25.68
N LEU A 15 15.58 -25.00 25.80
CA LEU A 15 15.96 -24.06 26.86
C LEU A 15 15.04 -24.13 28.09
N GLY A 16 14.00 -24.96 28.07
CA GLY A 16 12.99 -25.01 29.13
C GLY A 16 12.28 -23.66 29.31
N LYS A 17 12.04 -22.95 28.21
CA LYS A 17 11.39 -21.63 28.20
C LYS A 17 10.08 -21.70 27.42
N ASP A 18 9.05 -21.10 27.98
CA ASP A 18 7.80 -20.84 27.25
C ASP A 18 8.02 -19.71 26.26
N ILE A 19 7.61 -19.94 25.00
CA ILE A 19 7.71 -18.98 23.92
C ILE A 19 6.31 -18.74 23.37
N ALA A 20 5.84 -17.50 23.47
CA ALA A 20 4.65 -17.06 22.77
C ALA A 20 4.98 -16.80 21.29
N ILE A 21 4.01 -17.09 20.42
CA ILE A 21 4.11 -16.84 18.98
C ILE A 21 2.92 -15.98 18.59
N LEU A 22 3.20 -14.78 18.07
CA LEU A 22 2.19 -13.90 17.50
C LEU A 22 2.20 -14.03 15.98
N LEU A 23 1.04 -14.29 15.40
CA LEU A 23 0.84 -14.25 13.96
C LEU A 23 0.23 -12.89 13.61
N ASP A 24 1.01 -12.07 12.92
CA ASP A 24 0.53 -10.80 12.38
C ASP A 24 -0.02 -11.01 10.96
N THR A 25 -1.17 -10.41 10.69
CA THR A 25 -1.82 -10.47 9.38
C THR A 25 -1.73 -9.11 8.71
N LYS A 26 -1.41 -9.11 7.42
CA LYS A 26 -1.18 -7.88 6.64
C LYS A 26 -2.34 -6.86 6.62
N GLY A 27 -3.58 -7.32 6.84
CA GLY A 27 -4.76 -6.48 6.70
C GLY A 27 -5.07 -6.10 5.23
N PRO A 28 -6.21 -5.44 4.98
CA PRO A 28 -6.50 -4.83 3.69
C PRO A 28 -5.63 -3.60 3.48
N GLU A 29 -5.20 -3.37 2.24
CA GLU A 29 -4.39 -2.21 1.85
C GLU A 29 -4.81 -1.75 0.44
N ILE A 30 -4.72 -0.44 0.19
CA ILE A 30 -4.88 0.14 -1.13
C ILE A 30 -3.49 0.39 -1.70
N ARG A 31 -3.21 -0.11 -2.91
CA ARG A 31 -1.90 0.05 -3.56
C ARG A 31 -2.04 0.75 -4.89
N THR A 32 -1.00 1.50 -5.26
CA THR A 32 -0.79 1.92 -6.65
C THR A 32 -0.42 0.70 -7.50
N ARG A 33 -0.96 0.61 -8.72
CA ARG A 33 -0.57 -0.42 -9.69
C ARG A 33 0.72 -0.05 -10.41
N THR A 34 1.10 -0.87 -11.39
CA THR A 34 2.33 -0.72 -12.16
C THR A 34 2.44 0.67 -12.79
N VAL A 35 3.63 1.26 -12.72
CA VAL A 35 3.99 2.49 -13.41
C VAL A 35 5.07 2.24 -14.45
N GLU A 36 5.14 3.10 -15.46
CA GLU A 36 6.16 3.09 -16.49
C GLU A 36 7.55 3.14 -15.87
N ASN A 37 8.50 2.39 -16.46
CA ASN A 37 9.90 2.34 -16.05
C ASN A 37 10.15 1.93 -14.58
N GLY A 38 9.14 1.42 -13.87
CA GLY A 38 9.23 0.96 -12.48
C GLY A 38 9.12 2.07 -11.42
N SER A 39 9.28 3.33 -11.81
CA SER A 39 9.09 4.50 -10.94
C SER A 39 8.79 5.74 -11.78
N ILE A 40 7.99 6.65 -11.23
CA ILE A 40 7.68 7.94 -11.84
C ILE A 40 8.01 9.06 -10.86
N GLU A 41 8.40 10.22 -11.39
CA GLU A 41 8.64 11.42 -10.59
C GLU A 41 7.43 12.35 -10.69
N LEU A 42 6.84 12.70 -9.56
CA LEU A 42 5.73 13.64 -9.48
C LEU A 42 6.26 15.00 -9.04
N VAL A 43 5.89 16.05 -9.77
CA VAL A 43 6.29 17.43 -9.46
C VAL A 43 5.19 18.10 -8.62
N ALA A 44 5.58 18.73 -7.51
CA ALA A 44 4.64 19.43 -6.65
C ALA A 44 3.84 20.49 -7.42
N GLY A 45 2.51 20.47 -7.22
CA GLY A 45 1.57 21.37 -7.90
C GLY A 45 1.10 20.90 -9.27
N ALA A 46 1.69 19.86 -9.86
CA ALA A 46 1.16 19.22 -11.06
C ALA A 46 -0.12 18.43 -10.75
N ASP A 47 -1.00 18.34 -11.74
CA ASP A 47 -2.21 17.52 -11.66
C ASP A 47 -1.89 16.05 -11.95
N LEU A 48 -2.50 15.15 -11.19
CA LEU A 48 -2.40 13.71 -11.36
C LEU A 48 -3.79 13.09 -11.35
N ILE A 49 -4.07 12.23 -12.33
CA ILE A 49 -5.33 11.47 -12.41
C ILE A 49 -5.16 10.15 -11.66
N VAL A 50 -6.02 9.88 -10.68
CA VAL A 50 -6.11 8.57 -10.02
C VAL A 50 -7.26 7.78 -10.65
N SER A 51 -6.91 6.74 -11.39
CA SER A 51 -7.83 5.89 -12.17
C SER A 51 -8.32 4.69 -11.36
N MET A 52 -9.62 4.38 -11.46
CA MET A 52 -10.16 3.14 -10.91
C MET A 52 -9.88 1.94 -11.83
N GLU A 53 -9.71 2.20 -13.13
CA GLU A 53 -9.34 1.18 -14.12
C GLU A 53 -7.85 0.81 -14.05
N ASP A 54 -7.53 -0.47 -14.29
CA ASP A 54 -6.16 -0.98 -14.35
C ASP A 54 -5.43 -0.48 -15.62
N ILE A 55 -4.48 0.42 -15.41
CA ILE A 55 -3.65 1.05 -16.44
C ILE A 55 -2.20 1.14 -15.94
N VAL A 56 -1.25 1.11 -16.89
CA VAL A 56 0.15 1.41 -16.60
C VAL A 56 0.29 2.91 -16.35
N GLY A 57 0.68 3.28 -15.13
CA GLY A 57 0.71 4.67 -14.71
C GLY A 57 1.93 5.45 -15.20
N ASN A 58 1.79 6.75 -15.34
CA ASN A 58 2.84 7.70 -15.73
C ASN A 58 2.69 9.01 -14.92
N THR A 59 3.40 10.07 -15.31
CA THR A 59 3.39 11.36 -14.60
C THR A 59 2.03 12.08 -14.60
N GLU A 60 1.10 11.69 -15.47
CA GLU A 60 -0.22 12.32 -15.61
C GLU A 60 -1.35 11.46 -15.02
N LYS A 61 -1.20 10.13 -15.00
CA LYS A 61 -2.24 9.20 -14.57
C LYS A 61 -1.65 7.96 -13.91
N ILE A 62 -2.19 7.57 -12.76
CA ILE A 62 -1.91 6.29 -12.07
C ILE A 62 -3.20 5.51 -11.84
N SER A 63 -3.12 4.24 -11.43
CA SER A 63 -4.28 3.48 -10.97
C SER A 63 -4.06 2.84 -9.60
N VAL A 64 -5.14 2.56 -8.91
CA VAL A 64 -5.14 1.98 -7.55
C VAL A 64 -5.91 0.66 -7.51
N THR A 65 -5.55 -0.23 -6.59
CA THR A 65 -6.18 -1.55 -6.45
C THR A 65 -7.62 -1.50 -5.90
N TYR A 66 -8.07 -0.36 -5.39
CA TYR A 66 -9.40 -0.18 -4.82
C TYR A 66 -10.27 0.66 -5.75
N GLU A 67 -11.17 -0.02 -6.46
CA GLU A 67 -11.98 0.59 -7.54
C GLU A 67 -13.12 1.48 -6.99
N ASP A 68 -13.54 1.24 -5.75
CA ASP A 68 -14.58 2.03 -5.09
C ASP A 68 -14.01 3.30 -4.41
N LEU A 69 -12.70 3.58 -4.53
CA LEU A 69 -12.08 4.76 -3.91
C LEU A 69 -12.79 6.06 -4.31
N ILE A 70 -13.30 6.14 -5.54
CA ILE A 70 -14.03 7.32 -6.05
C ILE A 70 -15.31 7.62 -5.25
N HIS A 71 -15.89 6.63 -4.57
CA HIS A 71 -17.09 6.78 -3.75
C HIS A 71 -16.79 7.17 -2.29
N ASP A 72 -15.54 7.00 -1.86
CA ASP A 72 -15.09 7.26 -0.49
C ASP A 72 -14.36 8.59 -0.32
N VAL A 73 -14.12 9.32 -1.43
CA VAL A 73 -13.42 10.61 -1.44
C VAL A 73 -14.31 11.73 -1.94
N GLU A 74 -14.08 12.92 -1.41
CA GLU A 74 -14.76 14.16 -1.80
C GLU A 74 -13.74 15.21 -2.26
N VAL A 75 -14.21 16.26 -2.93
CA VAL A 75 -13.34 17.39 -3.26
C VAL A 75 -12.74 18.00 -1.98
N GLY A 76 -11.42 18.17 -1.97
CA GLY A 76 -10.64 18.60 -0.80
C GLY A 76 -10.14 17.46 0.09
N SER A 77 -10.53 16.20 -0.16
CA SER A 77 -9.93 15.05 0.53
C SER A 77 -8.44 14.92 0.24
N THR A 78 -7.70 14.39 1.22
CA THR A 78 -6.26 14.08 1.07
C THR A 78 -6.06 12.60 0.76
N ILE A 79 -5.30 12.30 -0.29
CA ILE A 79 -4.83 10.96 -0.61
C ILE A 79 -3.32 10.90 -0.38
N LEU A 80 -2.88 9.94 0.42
CA LEU A 80 -1.46 9.74 0.72
C LEU A 80 -0.92 8.56 -0.08
N LEU A 81 0.23 8.76 -0.72
CA LEU A 81 0.97 7.71 -1.42
C LEU A 81 2.27 7.42 -0.67
N ASP A 82 2.75 6.17 -0.81
CA ASP A 82 4.03 5.69 -0.26
C ASP A 82 4.21 6.04 1.23
N ASP A 83 3.34 5.49 2.06
CA ASP A 83 3.30 5.69 3.52
C ASP A 83 3.30 7.17 3.97
N GLY A 84 2.76 8.06 3.12
CA GLY A 84 2.66 9.50 3.40
C GLY A 84 3.82 10.33 2.86
N LEU A 85 4.70 9.77 2.04
CA LEU A 85 5.77 10.52 1.37
C LEU A 85 5.21 11.59 0.42
N ILE A 86 4.10 11.29 -0.26
CA ILE A 86 3.45 12.21 -1.21
C ILE A 86 1.98 12.40 -0.79
N GLY A 87 1.55 13.65 -0.72
CA GLY A 87 0.15 14.02 -0.49
C GLY A 87 -0.50 14.62 -1.73
N LEU A 88 -1.67 14.11 -2.09
CA LEU A 88 -2.53 14.65 -3.13
C LEU A 88 -3.78 15.27 -2.49
N GLU A 89 -4.31 16.31 -3.13
CA GLU A 89 -5.60 16.91 -2.79
C GLU A 89 -6.58 16.66 -3.94
N VAL A 90 -7.75 16.12 -3.63
CA VAL A 90 -8.78 15.82 -4.62
C VAL A 90 -9.38 17.13 -5.14
N LYS A 91 -9.07 17.49 -6.40
CA LYS A 91 -9.60 18.69 -7.05
C LYS A 91 -11.01 18.49 -7.64
N ARG A 92 -11.29 17.29 -8.15
CA ARG A 92 -12.58 16.91 -8.75
C ARG A 92 -12.71 15.38 -8.80
N ASN A 93 -13.94 14.90 -8.76
CA ASN A 93 -14.36 13.52 -8.88
C ASN A 93 -15.21 13.30 -10.14
#